data_AF-A0A345YST6-F1
#
_entry.id   AF-A0A345YST6-F1
#
_cell.length_a   1.000
_cell.length_b   1.000
_cell.length_c   1.000
_cell.angle_alpha   90.00
_cell.angle_beta   90.00
_cell.angle_gamma   90.00
#
_symmetry.space_group_name_H-M   'P 1'
#
loop_
_entity.id
_entity.type
_entity.pdbx_description
1 polymer ?
#
loop_
_entity_poly.entity_id
_entity_poly.type
_entity_poly.pdbx_seq_one_letter_code
_entity_poly.pdbx_strand_id
1 'polypeptide(L)'
;MTAPSSAPPPLSETDVLVVGAGPTGLMAGLVLARRGVHALVVDQKPGPTRESRAIVVRARSMEILDQLGLADAVLVAAQPALRVQIRGGARPVRADFSRRQQDDTPFPGAQIFEQSRTETLLAETLAAEGAPVAYGHRLVSLTPGPAREGAVPRADAAPGPGGSPARAPDAPADPSFEDAAGVEALLEGPDGPQRVRARYLIGADGASSPVRHLLGLGFEGVTDDATFCVADLHGVEGAPENALSTAFGRERFALLFPLGPGGHARLIWLHGQTQPDQEEALAGARADLGIRYREVACFSAYRVHHRVATHFRRGPVLLAGDAAHVHSPVGGQGMNTGLQDAHHLAHLLADITQGRLAETALARYEAERRPVALILIRVTDRAFGLIVRPGRGTAFLRRRARDVLAVLALRVLASRAGPYLAGLLGQYRNHYHPVPEGRLLPRWAQDAGFFRAMFDYSFQHFMTVRFSSFLYVLAFVVAGLYWLAQIRTGLLMGFALGADMWTGEQGFNPVPLILAILFGWVPSVILLIGLRLGLEFAVATVRTAQNTARLADAANPGRGIA
;
A
#
# COMPACT_ATOMS: atom_id res chain seq x y z
N MET A 1 19.12 35.41 36.07
CA MET A 1 19.33 34.42 34.99
C MET A 1 20.30 33.38 35.50
N THR A 2 19.78 32.25 35.99
CA THR A 2 20.59 31.10 36.41
C THR A 2 21.21 30.46 35.18
N ALA A 3 22.53 30.27 35.19
CA ALA A 3 23.25 29.58 34.13
C ALA A 3 22.66 28.17 33.91
N PRO A 4 22.57 27.67 32.66
CA PRO A 4 22.16 26.29 32.44
C PRO A 4 23.13 25.36 33.16
N SER A 5 22.57 24.44 33.96
CA SER A 5 23.33 23.39 34.66
C SER A 5 24.26 22.67 33.69
N SER A 6 25.54 22.56 34.05
CA SER A 6 26.59 21.87 33.27
C SER A 6 26.57 20.35 33.46
N ALA A 7 25.65 19.81 34.26
CA ALA A 7 25.52 18.38 34.46
C ALA A 7 24.90 17.73 33.21
N PRO A 8 25.50 16.66 32.66
CA PRO A 8 24.88 15.93 31.55
C PRO A 8 23.50 15.40 31.98
N PRO A 9 22.52 15.39 31.07
CA PRO A 9 21.18 14.90 31.37
C PRO A 9 21.20 13.44 31.87
N PRO A 10 20.24 13.04 32.73
CA PRO A 10 20.20 11.71 33.34
C PRO A 10 20.18 10.62 32.27
N LEU A 11 20.92 9.53 32.52
CA LEU A 11 21.07 8.40 31.62
C LEU A 11 20.26 7.20 32.12
N SER A 12 19.43 6.63 31.25
CA SER A 12 18.75 5.35 31.45
C SER A 12 19.22 4.31 30.42
N GLU A 13 19.08 3.03 30.74
CA GLU A 13 19.44 1.93 29.85
C GLU A 13 18.23 1.03 29.56
N THR A 14 18.16 0.51 28.35
CA THR A 14 17.11 -0.41 27.90
C THR A 14 17.65 -1.38 26.84
N ASP A 15 17.03 -2.54 26.63
CA ASP A 15 17.42 -3.38 25.50
C ASP A 15 16.94 -2.75 24.18
N VAL A 16 15.69 -2.29 24.16
CA VAL A 16 15.07 -1.69 22.98
C VAL A 16 14.41 -0.36 23.33
N LEU A 17 14.70 0.68 22.55
CA LEU A 17 13.96 1.94 22.57
C LEU A 17 13.00 1.99 21.37
N VAL A 18 11.71 2.12 21.62
CA VAL A 18 10.69 2.26 20.57
C VAL A 18 10.25 3.72 20.53
N VAL A 19 10.47 4.39 19.41
CA VAL A 19 10.11 5.81 19.22
C VAL A 19 8.83 5.89 18.40
N GLY A 20 7.76 6.39 19.02
CA GLY A 20 6.41 6.46 18.48
C GLY A 20 5.49 5.40 19.10
N ALA A 21 4.38 5.84 19.70
CA ALA A 21 3.33 5.02 20.29
C ALA A 21 2.05 5.02 19.42
N GLY A 22 2.23 4.99 18.10
CA GLY A 22 1.18 4.55 17.18
C GLY A 22 0.98 3.03 17.24
N PRO A 23 0.05 2.46 16.44
CA PRO A 23 -0.25 1.02 16.47
C PRO A 23 0.99 0.14 16.26
N THR A 24 1.89 0.54 15.36
CA THR A 24 3.16 -0.15 15.09
C THR A 24 4.07 -0.19 16.33
N GLY A 25 4.31 0.94 16.98
CA GLY A 25 5.21 1.00 18.12
C GLY A 25 4.64 0.33 19.36
N LEU A 26 3.33 0.47 19.59
CA LEU A 26 2.62 -0.23 20.66
C LEU A 26 2.65 -1.75 20.46
N MET A 27 2.45 -2.22 19.23
CA MET A 27 2.59 -3.65 18.89
C MET A 27 4.01 -4.15 19.16
N ALA A 28 5.03 -3.39 18.75
CA ALA A 28 6.43 -3.76 19.01
C ALA A 28 6.73 -3.83 20.51
N GLY A 29 6.32 -2.80 21.28
CA GLY A 29 6.46 -2.76 22.72
C GLY A 29 5.77 -3.93 23.41
N LEU A 30 4.53 -4.23 23.04
CA LEU A 30 3.75 -5.33 23.64
C LEU A 30 4.39 -6.70 23.39
N VAL A 31 4.81 -6.98 22.15
CA VAL A 31 5.48 -8.24 21.80
C VAL A 31 6.79 -8.37 22.56
N LEU A 32 7.60 -7.30 22.63
CA LEU A 32 8.86 -7.31 23.38
C LEU A 32 8.63 -7.55 24.88
N ALA A 33 7.68 -6.84 25.49
CA ALA A 33 7.34 -6.99 26.91
C ALA A 33 6.93 -8.44 27.25
N ARG A 34 6.02 -9.03 26.45
CA ARG A 34 5.59 -10.43 26.64
C ARG A 34 6.68 -11.46 26.37
N ARG A 35 7.67 -11.10 25.55
CA ARG A 35 8.85 -11.93 25.34
C ARG A 35 9.89 -11.72 26.42
N GLY A 36 9.68 -10.84 27.39
CA GLY A 36 10.62 -10.57 28.48
C GLY A 36 11.84 -9.74 28.07
N VAL A 37 11.69 -8.89 27.05
CA VAL A 37 12.73 -7.93 26.63
C VAL A 37 12.40 -6.57 27.23
N HIS A 38 13.39 -5.91 27.86
CA HIS A 38 13.16 -4.59 28.43
C HIS A 38 13.06 -3.55 27.31
N ALA A 39 11.84 -3.07 27.06
CA ALA A 39 11.54 -2.12 26.01
C ALA A 39 10.94 -0.83 26.59
N LEU A 40 11.50 0.32 26.22
CA LEU A 40 10.96 1.63 26.54
C LEU A 40 10.23 2.19 25.32
N VAL A 41 8.92 2.40 25.41
CA VAL A 41 8.12 3.04 24.35
C VAL A 41 7.93 4.51 24.68
N VAL A 42 8.36 5.39 23.78
CA VAL A 42 8.26 6.85 23.95
C VAL A 42 7.43 7.48 22.85
N ASP A 43 6.68 8.52 23.15
CA ASP A 43 5.98 9.32 22.13
C ASP A 43 5.95 10.80 22.55
N GLN A 44 6.08 11.70 21.58
CA GLN A 44 5.98 13.14 21.80
C GLN A 44 4.54 13.61 22.11
N LYS A 45 3.54 12.81 21.74
CA LYS A 45 2.13 13.10 22.02
C LYS A 45 1.88 13.05 23.52
N PRO A 46 0.91 13.82 24.03
CA PRO A 46 0.51 13.76 25.44
C PRO A 46 -0.31 12.51 25.80
N GLY A 47 -0.73 11.71 24.80
CA GLY A 47 -1.53 10.50 25.01
C GLY A 47 -1.96 9.85 23.68
N PRO A 48 -2.81 8.80 23.73
CA PRO A 48 -3.34 8.12 22.56
C PRO A 48 -4.10 9.04 21.60
N THR A 49 -4.05 8.74 20.31
CA THR A 49 -4.71 9.57 19.30
C THR A 49 -6.23 9.41 19.38
N ARG A 50 -6.97 10.51 19.28
CA ARG A 50 -8.45 10.48 19.21
C ARG A 50 -8.98 10.41 17.78
N GLU A 51 -8.21 10.92 16.82
CA GLU A 51 -8.53 10.90 15.40
C GLU A 51 -7.98 9.64 14.72
N SER A 52 -8.76 9.03 13.83
CA SER A 52 -8.38 7.79 13.16
C SER A 52 -8.33 7.95 11.65
N ARG A 53 -7.15 7.70 11.06
CA ARG A 53 -6.98 7.62 9.61
C ARG A 53 -7.18 6.19 9.10
N ALA A 54 -6.81 5.20 9.90
CA ALA A 54 -7.10 3.79 9.62
C ALA A 54 -8.35 3.31 10.37
N ILE A 55 -9.12 2.44 9.71
CA ILE A 55 -10.48 2.04 10.14
C ILE A 55 -10.61 0.51 10.22
N VAL A 56 -9.72 -0.23 9.56
CA VAL A 56 -9.93 -1.65 9.26
C VAL A 56 -8.77 -2.48 9.80
N VAL A 57 -9.10 -3.51 10.57
CA VAL A 57 -8.19 -4.61 10.91
C VAL A 57 -8.50 -5.80 9.99
N ARG A 58 -7.46 -6.32 9.34
CA ARG A 58 -7.55 -7.38 8.32
C ARG A 58 -7.26 -8.75 8.92
N ALA A 59 -7.66 -9.80 8.22
CA ALA A 59 -7.49 -11.20 8.65
C ALA A 59 -6.09 -11.52 9.20
N ARG A 60 -5.01 -11.17 8.48
CA ARG A 60 -3.64 -11.46 8.98
C ARG A 60 -3.30 -10.74 10.28
N SER A 61 -3.79 -9.52 10.46
CA SER A 61 -3.60 -8.77 11.71
C SER A 61 -4.48 -9.34 12.82
N MET A 62 -5.70 -9.82 12.52
CA MET A 62 -6.53 -10.54 13.48
C MET A 62 -5.85 -11.82 13.97
N GLU A 63 -5.23 -12.60 13.08
CA GLU A 63 -4.43 -13.79 13.45
C GLU A 63 -3.26 -13.43 14.37
N ILE A 64 -2.60 -12.29 14.15
CA ILE A 64 -1.53 -11.81 15.02
C ILE A 64 -2.09 -11.37 16.38
N LEU A 65 -3.21 -10.65 16.38
CA LEU A 65 -3.86 -10.25 17.63
C LEU A 65 -4.39 -11.45 18.41
N ASP A 66 -4.79 -12.52 17.74
CA ASP A 66 -5.20 -13.79 18.35
C ASP A 66 -4.02 -14.49 19.05
N GLN A 67 -2.84 -14.51 18.43
CA GLN A 67 -1.60 -14.98 19.08
C GLN A 67 -1.25 -14.16 20.32
N LEU A 68 -1.76 -12.93 20.41
CA LEU A 68 -1.64 -12.04 21.56
C LEU A 68 -2.88 -12.07 22.49
N GLY A 69 -3.86 -12.93 22.25
CA GLY A 69 -5.08 -13.00 23.07
C GLY A 69 -5.94 -11.73 23.02
N LEU A 70 -5.80 -10.91 21.98
CA LEU A 70 -6.52 -9.64 21.79
C LEU A 70 -7.63 -9.73 20.75
N ALA A 71 -7.73 -10.83 20.00
CA ALA A 71 -8.72 -10.97 18.93
C ALA A 71 -10.16 -10.87 19.44
N ASP A 72 -10.48 -11.50 20.58
CA ASP A 72 -11.83 -11.46 21.16
C ASP A 72 -12.25 -10.04 21.54
N ALA A 73 -11.35 -9.26 22.16
CA ALA A 73 -11.60 -7.86 22.49
C ALA A 73 -11.90 -7.03 21.23
N VAL A 74 -11.19 -7.29 20.13
CA VAL A 74 -11.49 -6.65 18.84
C VAL A 74 -12.83 -7.10 18.29
N LEU A 75 -13.14 -8.40 18.29
CA LEU A 75 -14.40 -8.94 17.74
C LEU A 75 -15.63 -8.45 18.49
N VAL A 76 -15.57 -8.36 19.82
CA VAL A 76 -16.65 -7.81 20.66
C VAL A 76 -16.93 -6.35 20.31
N ALA A 77 -15.87 -5.62 19.99
CA ALA A 77 -15.92 -4.17 19.95
C ALA A 77 -16.00 -3.62 18.51
N ALA A 78 -15.57 -4.38 17.51
CA ALA A 78 -15.57 -4.01 16.09
C ALA A 78 -16.96 -4.10 15.46
N GLN A 79 -17.18 -3.30 14.41
CA GLN A 79 -18.32 -3.52 13.52
C GLN A 79 -17.93 -4.49 12.40
N PRO A 80 -18.64 -5.60 12.21
CA PRO A 80 -18.29 -6.56 11.16
C PRO A 80 -18.65 -6.01 9.79
N ALA A 81 -17.67 -5.85 8.89
CA ALA A 81 -17.90 -5.51 7.49
C ALA A 81 -17.73 -6.75 6.61
N LEU A 82 -18.74 -7.63 6.64
CA LEU A 82 -18.72 -8.93 5.94
C LEU A 82 -18.96 -8.80 4.42
N ARG A 83 -19.59 -7.70 4.00
CA ARG A 83 -20.08 -7.52 2.62
C ARG A 83 -19.59 -6.21 2.01
N VAL A 84 -19.28 -6.26 0.72
CA VAL A 84 -19.02 -5.09 -0.12
C VAL A 84 -20.21 -4.89 -1.05
N GLN A 85 -20.83 -3.71 -0.99
CA GLN A 85 -21.90 -3.29 -1.89
C GLN A 85 -21.37 -2.21 -2.83
N ILE A 86 -21.37 -2.48 -4.14
CA ILE A 86 -21.07 -1.46 -5.15
C ILE A 86 -22.38 -0.84 -5.65
N ARG A 87 -22.47 0.48 -5.55
CA ARG A 87 -23.55 1.31 -6.08
C ARG A 87 -23.11 1.88 -7.43
N GLY A 88 -23.80 1.46 -8.49
CA GLY A 88 -23.58 1.88 -9.88
C GLY A 88 -24.53 1.13 -10.82
N GLY A 89 -25.54 1.81 -11.37
CA GLY A 89 -26.60 1.22 -12.21
C GLY A 89 -27.93 0.96 -11.47
N ALA A 90 -28.93 0.38 -12.17
CA ALA A 90 -30.30 0.22 -11.67
C ALA A 90 -30.46 -0.76 -10.49
N ARG A 91 -29.46 -1.62 -10.21
CA ARG A 91 -29.44 -2.54 -9.07
C ARG A 91 -28.03 -2.62 -8.47
N PRO A 92 -27.89 -2.53 -7.13
CA PRO A 92 -26.58 -2.67 -6.49
C PRO A 92 -26.06 -4.11 -6.59
N VAL A 93 -24.76 -4.27 -6.84
CA VAL A 93 -24.10 -5.59 -6.84
C VAL A 93 -23.45 -5.81 -5.49
N ARG A 94 -23.66 -7.00 -4.91
CA ARG A 94 -23.13 -7.39 -3.60
C ARG A 94 -22.14 -8.54 -3.76
N ALA A 95 -20.99 -8.45 -3.10
CA ALA A 95 -20.08 -9.57 -2.91
C ALA A 95 -19.82 -9.77 -1.42
N ASP A 96 -19.81 -11.04 -1.01
CA ASP A 96 -19.48 -11.46 0.34
C ASP A 96 -18.00 -11.87 0.37
N PHE A 97 -17.18 -11.02 0.97
CA PHE A 97 -15.74 -11.23 1.02
C PHE A 97 -15.37 -12.29 2.04
N SER A 98 -16.10 -12.32 3.17
CA SER A 98 -15.89 -13.29 4.25
C SER A 98 -16.05 -14.72 3.76
N ARG A 99 -17.08 -15.03 2.94
CA ARG A 99 -17.26 -16.37 2.37
C ARG A 99 -16.09 -16.88 1.54
N ARG A 100 -15.21 -16.00 1.04
CA ARG A 100 -14.03 -16.39 0.25
C ARG A 100 -12.79 -16.63 1.07
N GLN A 101 -12.82 -16.24 2.34
CA GLN A 101 -11.72 -16.39 3.29
C GLN A 101 -12.04 -17.45 4.36
N GLN A 102 -13.30 -17.88 4.48
CA GLN A 102 -13.78 -18.80 5.52
C GLN A 102 -12.98 -20.13 5.61
N ASP A 103 -12.43 -20.60 4.49
CA ASP A 103 -11.65 -21.85 4.44
C ASP A 103 -10.13 -21.60 4.61
N ASP A 104 -9.69 -20.33 4.53
CA ASP A 104 -8.28 -19.93 4.57
C ASP A 104 -7.86 -19.38 5.96
N THR A 105 -8.77 -18.75 6.71
CA THR A 105 -8.47 -18.04 7.96
C THR A 105 -9.66 -18.07 8.92
N PRO A 106 -9.43 -18.17 10.25
CA PRO A 106 -10.50 -18.11 11.25
C PRO A 106 -11.15 -16.73 11.37
N PHE A 107 -10.54 -15.68 10.81
CA PHE A 107 -11.04 -14.30 10.89
C PHE A 107 -11.42 -13.74 9.51
N PRO A 108 -12.41 -14.34 8.81
CA PRO A 108 -12.78 -13.92 7.47
C PRO A 108 -13.43 -12.53 7.47
N GLY A 109 -13.14 -11.75 6.43
CA GLY A 109 -13.68 -10.42 6.21
C GLY A 109 -12.74 -9.31 6.67
N ALA A 110 -13.36 -8.21 7.10
CA ALA A 110 -12.68 -7.01 7.56
C ALA A 110 -13.39 -6.53 8.83
N GLN A 111 -12.62 -6.29 9.89
CA GLN A 111 -13.16 -5.79 11.14
C GLN A 111 -13.01 -4.28 11.16
N ILE A 112 -14.13 -3.57 11.26
CA ILE A 112 -14.12 -2.11 11.39
C ILE A 112 -13.79 -1.80 12.85
N PHE A 113 -12.50 -1.58 13.06
CA PHE A 113 -11.89 -1.29 14.35
C PHE A 113 -10.86 -0.20 14.12
N GLU A 114 -11.19 0.99 14.59
CA GLU A 114 -10.44 2.21 14.28
C GLU A 114 -9.03 2.19 14.87
N GLN A 115 -8.15 2.97 14.26
CA GLN A 115 -6.78 3.13 14.73
C GLN A 115 -6.72 3.57 16.20
N SER A 116 -7.51 4.56 16.60
CA SER A 116 -7.56 5.06 17.98
C SER A 116 -7.93 3.94 18.96
N ARG A 117 -8.90 3.10 18.60
CA ARG A 117 -9.30 1.94 19.41
C ARG A 117 -8.23 0.85 19.45
N THR A 118 -7.51 0.66 18.35
CA THR A 118 -6.33 -0.22 18.28
C THR A 118 -5.19 0.30 19.16
N GLU A 119 -4.90 1.60 19.10
CA GLU A 119 -3.92 2.26 19.97
C GLU A 119 -4.29 2.11 21.44
N THR A 120 -5.55 2.40 21.81
CA THR A 120 -6.04 2.22 23.19
C THR A 120 -5.89 0.78 23.66
N LEU A 121 -6.38 -0.20 22.90
CA LEU A 121 -6.29 -1.61 23.26
C LEU A 121 -4.83 -2.06 23.49
N LEU A 122 -3.94 -1.71 22.57
CA LEU A 122 -2.52 -2.08 22.68
C LEU A 122 -1.82 -1.35 23.82
N ALA A 123 -2.10 -0.05 24.03
CA ALA A 123 -1.50 0.74 25.10
C ALA A 123 -1.94 0.28 26.49
N GLU A 124 -3.23 0.00 26.68
CA GLU A 124 -3.77 -0.54 27.94
C GLU A 124 -3.19 -1.93 28.24
N THR A 125 -3.12 -2.80 27.22
CA THR A 125 -2.52 -4.13 27.37
C THR A 125 -1.05 -4.02 27.72
N LEU A 126 -0.29 -3.19 27.01
CA LEU A 126 1.13 -2.96 27.26
C LEU A 126 1.38 -2.40 28.68
N ALA A 127 0.53 -1.49 29.15
CA ALA A 127 0.59 -1.00 30.53
C ALA A 127 0.28 -2.09 31.56
N ALA A 128 -0.66 -3.00 31.27
CA ALA A 128 -0.97 -4.14 32.12
C ALA A 128 0.18 -5.17 32.21
N GLU A 129 1.04 -5.24 31.17
CA GLU A 129 2.29 -6.01 31.19
C GLU A 129 3.43 -5.28 31.96
N GLY A 130 3.15 -4.12 32.56
CA GLY A 130 4.11 -3.36 33.36
C GLY A 130 5.07 -2.47 32.57
N ALA A 131 4.81 -2.24 31.28
CA ALA A 131 5.67 -1.45 30.40
C ALA A 131 4.92 -0.25 29.76
N PRO A 132 4.33 0.66 30.56
CA PRO A 132 3.52 1.76 30.02
C PRO A 132 4.32 2.69 29.10
N VAL A 133 3.61 3.35 28.19
CA VAL A 133 4.19 4.33 27.28
C VAL A 133 4.61 5.59 28.03
N ALA A 134 5.84 6.06 27.78
CA ALA A 134 6.32 7.37 28.20
C ALA A 134 5.87 8.45 27.20
N TYR A 135 4.65 8.95 27.39
CA TYR A 135 4.11 10.08 26.62
C TYR A 135 4.82 11.40 26.94
N GLY A 136 4.72 12.38 26.04
CA GLY A 136 5.39 13.69 26.15
C GLY A 136 6.91 13.66 25.96
N HIS A 137 7.48 12.55 25.48
CA HIS A 137 8.92 12.38 25.26
C HIS A 137 9.24 12.44 23.77
N ARG A 138 9.89 13.53 23.33
CA ARG A 138 10.28 13.75 21.94
C ARG A 138 11.72 13.34 21.70
N LEU A 139 11.97 12.55 20.67
CA LEU A 139 13.34 12.29 20.19
C LEU A 139 13.94 13.55 19.56
N VAL A 140 15.12 13.95 20.04
CA VAL A 140 15.85 15.13 19.56
C VAL A 140 17.03 14.73 18.68
N SER A 141 17.84 13.76 19.14
CA SER A 141 19.02 13.31 18.41
C SER A 141 19.35 11.85 18.67
N LEU A 142 20.13 11.27 17.75
CA LEU A 142 20.67 9.92 17.85
C LEU A 142 22.19 9.99 17.66
N THR A 143 22.92 9.25 18.48
CA THR A 143 24.35 9.02 18.32
C THR A 143 24.64 7.51 18.36
N PRO A 144 25.61 7.02 17.58
CA PRO A 144 26.03 5.64 17.65
C PRO A 144 26.61 5.35 19.04
N GLY A 145 26.29 4.17 19.58
CA GLY A 145 26.96 3.65 20.76
C GLY A 145 28.42 3.29 20.47
N PRO A 146 29.16 2.78 21.47
CA PRO A 146 30.54 2.34 21.27
C PRO A 146 30.63 1.31 20.13
N ALA A 147 31.74 1.35 19.40
CA ALA A 147 32.01 0.41 18.33
C ALA A 147 32.06 -1.02 18.87
N ARG A 148 31.59 -2.00 18.08
CA ARG A 148 31.68 -3.42 18.42
C ARG A 148 33.15 -3.83 18.61
N GLU A 149 33.44 -4.65 19.62
CA GLU A 149 34.77 -5.25 19.79
C GLU A 149 35.15 -6.03 18.52
N GLY A 150 36.24 -5.64 17.87
CA GLY A 150 36.73 -6.24 16.62
C GLY A 150 36.29 -5.57 15.32
N ALA A 151 35.53 -4.45 15.36
CA ALA A 151 35.26 -3.66 14.16
C ALA A 151 36.55 -3.00 13.64
N VAL A 152 36.93 -3.29 12.39
CA VAL A 152 38.04 -2.60 11.71
C VAL A 152 37.51 -1.24 11.25
N PRO A 153 38.12 -0.11 11.67
CA PRO A 153 37.68 1.21 11.22
C PRO A 153 37.73 1.30 9.69
N ARG A 154 36.59 1.58 9.05
CA ARG A 154 36.58 1.90 7.62
C ARG A 154 37.28 3.24 7.42
N ALA A 155 38.27 3.28 6.54
CA ALA A 155 39.19 4.41 6.32
C ALA A 155 38.50 5.73 5.90
N ASP A 156 37.21 5.69 5.56
CA ASP A 156 36.46 6.82 5.01
C ASP A 156 35.68 7.63 6.07
N ALA A 157 35.79 7.27 7.36
CA ALA A 157 34.94 7.80 8.44
C ALA A 157 35.55 8.96 9.25
N ALA A 158 36.28 9.89 8.61
CA ALA A 158 36.69 11.12 9.29
C ALA A 158 35.56 12.18 9.23
N PRO A 159 34.99 12.63 10.36
CA PRO A 159 34.04 13.72 10.34
C PRO A 159 34.79 15.05 10.16
N GLY A 160 34.43 15.80 9.12
CA GLY A 160 34.86 17.20 8.96
C GLY A 160 34.31 18.07 10.10
N PRO A 161 35.04 19.11 10.55
CA PRO A 161 34.63 19.89 11.71
C PRO A 161 33.50 20.88 11.35
N GLY A 162 32.41 20.84 12.12
CA GLY A 162 31.48 21.95 12.33
C GLY A 162 30.48 22.28 11.20
N GLY A 163 29.21 21.95 11.41
CA GLY A 163 28.10 22.48 10.60
C GLY A 163 26.71 22.10 11.15
N SER A 164 25.96 23.11 11.61
CA SER A 164 24.55 23.05 12.06
C SER A 164 23.58 22.75 10.90
N PRO A 165 22.32 22.29 11.13
CA PRO A 165 21.64 21.36 10.25
C PRO A 165 20.74 22.03 9.21
N ALA A 166 21.06 21.78 7.94
CA ALA A 166 20.10 21.57 6.87
C ALA A 166 20.74 20.59 5.88
N ARG A 167 20.79 19.31 6.25
CA ARG A 167 21.43 18.29 5.41
C ARG A 167 20.50 17.98 4.24
N ALA A 168 21.00 18.14 3.03
CA ALA A 168 20.29 17.79 1.80
C ALA A 168 19.87 16.30 1.81
N PRO A 169 18.73 15.95 1.17
CA PRO A 169 18.18 14.58 1.19
C PRO A 169 19.08 13.49 0.60
N ASP A 170 20.20 13.87 -0.05
CA ASP A 170 21.15 12.96 -0.70
C ASP A 170 22.54 12.96 -0.03
N ALA A 171 22.69 13.50 1.18
CA ALA A 171 23.96 13.45 1.90
C ALA A 171 24.35 11.98 2.20
N PRO A 172 25.62 11.58 1.98
CA PRO A 172 26.05 10.22 2.24
C PRO A 172 25.78 9.87 3.70
N ALA A 173 25.16 8.70 3.84
CA ALA A 173 24.65 8.15 5.06
C ALA A 173 25.81 8.07 6.09
N ASP A 174 25.64 8.53 7.33
CA ASP A 174 26.65 8.45 8.41
C ASP A 174 27.12 7.00 8.76
N PRO A 175 28.32 6.57 8.32
CA PRO A 175 28.78 5.18 8.44
C PRO A 175 28.97 4.72 9.90
N SER A 176 29.05 5.66 10.85
CA SER A 176 29.32 5.37 12.26
C SER A 176 28.28 4.47 12.93
N PHE A 177 27.04 4.44 12.42
CA PHE A 177 26.00 3.54 12.93
C PHE A 177 26.17 2.08 12.51
N GLU A 178 26.86 1.76 11.41
CA GLU A 178 26.95 0.36 10.94
C GLU A 178 27.72 -0.54 11.90
N ASP A 179 28.78 0.00 12.49
CA ASP A 179 29.70 -0.72 13.39
C ASP A 179 29.35 -0.53 14.88
N ALA A 180 28.28 0.21 15.18
CA ALA A 180 27.86 0.49 16.55
C ALA A 180 27.24 -0.75 17.23
N ALA A 181 27.63 -0.99 18.48
CA ALA A 181 27.06 -2.04 19.33
C ALA A 181 25.71 -1.65 19.95
N GLY A 182 25.29 -0.39 19.79
CA GLY A 182 24.04 0.15 20.29
C GLY A 182 23.82 1.59 19.82
N VAL A 183 22.86 2.26 20.42
CA VAL A 183 22.48 3.63 20.09
C VAL A 183 22.21 4.41 21.37
N GLU A 184 22.59 5.68 21.38
CA GLU A 184 22.21 6.61 22.41
C GLU A 184 21.26 7.66 21.83
N ALA A 185 20.14 7.87 22.51
CA ALA A 185 19.09 8.80 22.13
C ALA A 185 19.00 9.94 23.15
N LEU A 186 18.89 11.18 22.66
CA LEU A 186 18.50 12.31 23.48
C LEU A 186 16.99 12.53 23.33
N LEU A 187 16.29 12.42 24.45
CA LEU A 187 14.87 12.69 24.56
C LEU A 187 14.66 14.03 25.26
N GLU A 188 13.65 14.76 24.84
CA GLU A 188 13.13 15.92 25.55
C GLU A 188 11.77 15.54 26.14
N GLY A 189 11.72 15.45 27.47
CA GLY A 189 10.54 15.05 28.23
C GLY A 189 10.01 16.18 29.13
N PRO A 190 8.91 15.94 29.85
CA PRO A 190 8.32 16.92 30.78
C PRO A 190 9.27 17.31 31.93
N ASP A 191 10.17 16.40 32.33
CA ASP A 191 11.18 16.63 33.38
C ASP A 191 12.50 17.20 32.83
N GLY A 192 12.51 17.59 31.55
CA GLY A 192 13.70 18.09 30.84
C GLY A 192 14.37 17.05 29.95
N PRO A 193 15.59 17.34 29.46
CA PRO A 193 16.32 16.44 28.58
C PRO A 193 16.79 15.18 29.31
N GLN A 194 16.70 14.02 28.65
CA GLN A 194 17.09 12.70 29.16
C GLN A 194 17.87 11.93 28.11
N ARG A 195 18.89 11.19 28.52
CA ARG A 195 19.63 10.27 27.65
C ARG A 195 19.16 8.85 27.86
N VAL A 196 18.98 8.12 26.77
CA VAL A 196 18.64 6.70 26.79
C VAL A 196 19.66 5.94 25.97
N ARG A 197 20.36 4.99 26.59
CA ARG A 197 21.19 4.02 25.87
C ARG A 197 20.38 2.76 25.61
N ALA A 198 20.33 2.36 24.35
CA ALA A 198 19.64 1.14 23.94
C ALA A 198 20.55 0.25 23.09
N ARG A 199 20.36 -1.08 23.16
CA ARG A 199 21.02 -2.00 22.23
C ARG A 199 20.43 -1.84 20.83
N TYR A 200 19.13 -1.64 20.73
CA TYR A 200 18.42 -1.40 19.48
C TYR A 200 17.41 -0.26 19.60
N LEU A 201 17.13 0.41 18.48
CA LEU A 201 16.05 1.39 18.38
C LEU A 201 15.10 1.05 17.25
N ILE A 202 13.79 1.14 17.51
CA ILE A 202 12.74 1.01 16.50
C ILE A 202 12.09 2.39 16.29
N GLY A 203 12.28 2.97 15.11
CA GLY A 203 11.50 4.11 14.63
C GLY A 203 10.13 3.66 14.14
N ALA A 204 9.11 3.90 14.96
CA ALA A 204 7.69 3.69 14.67
C ALA A 204 6.91 5.02 14.77
N ASP A 205 7.60 6.11 14.41
CA ASP A 205 7.29 7.53 14.62
C ASP A 205 6.57 8.19 13.43
N GLY A 206 5.98 7.37 12.56
CA GLY A 206 5.04 7.80 11.52
C GLY A 206 5.69 8.34 10.24
N ALA A 207 4.87 8.84 9.33
CA ALA A 207 5.28 9.27 7.99
C ALA A 207 6.40 10.32 7.99
N SER A 208 6.42 11.22 8.98
CA SER A 208 7.42 12.27 9.15
C SER A 208 8.57 11.87 10.10
N SER A 209 8.81 10.57 10.26
CA SER A 209 9.78 9.93 11.16
C SER A 209 11.06 10.76 11.41
N PRO A 210 11.22 11.40 12.59
CA PRO A 210 12.49 11.96 13.00
C PRO A 210 13.63 10.93 12.98
N VAL A 211 13.38 9.67 13.34
CA VAL A 211 14.40 8.60 13.30
C VAL A 211 14.96 8.44 11.88
N ARG A 212 14.08 8.32 10.88
CA ARG A 212 14.50 8.19 9.47
C ARG A 212 15.31 9.40 9.01
N HIS A 213 14.89 10.60 9.40
CA HIS A 213 15.59 11.85 9.05
C HIS A 213 16.96 11.95 9.73
N LEU A 214 17.07 11.60 11.01
CA LEU A 214 18.33 11.62 11.77
C LEU A 214 19.34 10.61 11.22
N LEU A 215 18.89 9.47 10.71
CA LEU A 215 19.75 8.49 10.03
C LEU A 215 20.16 8.91 8.60
N GLY A 216 19.54 9.94 8.03
CA GLY A 216 19.73 10.34 6.64
C GLY A 216 19.27 9.29 5.64
N LEU A 217 18.24 8.50 5.96
CA LEU A 217 17.71 7.49 5.04
C LEU A 217 16.76 8.14 4.03
N GLY A 218 16.97 7.85 2.75
CA GLY A 218 16.11 8.31 1.65
C GLY A 218 14.68 7.76 1.79
N PHE A 219 13.71 8.50 1.25
CA PHE A 219 12.30 8.11 1.26
C PHE A 219 11.72 8.19 -0.14
N GLU A 220 11.96 7.13 -0.91
CA GLU A 220 11.70 7.03 -2.34
C GLU A 220 10.22 6.84 -2.64
N GLY A 221 9.70 7.55 -3.63
CA GLY A 221 8.36 7.32 -4.14
C GLY A 221 7.72 8.55 -4.75
N VAL A 222 6.40 8.50 -4.96
CA VAL A 222 5.63 9.53 -5.67
C VAL A 222 4.56 10.09 -4.74
N THR A 223 4.33 11.39 -4.83
CA THR A 223 3.14 12.01 -4.23
C THR A 223 2.03 12.01 -5.27
N ASP A 224 0.88 11.40 -4.96
CA ASP A 224 -0.25 11.41 -5.88
C ASP A 224 -0.86 12.82 -5.98
N ASP A 225 -1.40 13.14 -7.17
CA ASP A 225 -2.12 14.39 -7.42
C ASP A 225 -3.57 14.36 -6.92
N ALA A 226 -4.03 13.22 -6.41
CA ALA A 226 -5.39 13.06 -5.90
C ALA A 226 -5.47 13.45 -4.41
N THR A 227 -6.49 14.24 -4.07
CA THR A 227 -6.83 14.58 -2.69
C THR A 227 -7.80 13.55 -2.14
N PHE A 228 -7.51 13.02 -0.96
CA PHE A 228 -8.43 12.19 -0.21
C PHE A 228 -9.18 13.07 0.78
N CYS A 229 -10.50 12.97 0.76
CA CYS A 229 -11.37 13.57 1.74
C CYS A 229 -11.91 12.48 2.67
N VAL A 230 -11.97 12.79 3.95
CA VAL A 230 -12.47 11.92 5.00
C VAL A 230 -13.45 12.70 5.85
N ALA A 231 -14.62 12.13 6.12
CA ALA A 231 -15.62 12.74 6.99
C ALA A 231 -16.28 11.70 7.88
N ASP A 232 -16.45 12.05 9.15
CA ASP A 232 -17.29 11.27 10.07
C ASP A 232 -18.71 11.83 10.08
N LEU A 233 -19.67 10.95 9.86
CA LEU A 233 -21.06 11.29 9.67
C LEU A 233 -21.91 10.62 10.76
N HIS A 234 -22.87 11.36 11.31
CA HIS A 234 -23.88 10.85 12.23
C HIS A 234 -25.28 10.88 11.60
N GLY A 235 -26.11 9.92 12.00
CA GLY A 235 -27.48 9.78 11.49
C GLY A 235 -27.53 9.44 10.01
N VAL A 236 -26.59 8.63 9.52
CA VAL A 236 -26.54 8.21 8.12
C VAL A 236 -27.69 7.27 7.79
N GLU A 237 -28.45 7.63 6.75
CA GLU A 237 -29.53 6.84 6.17
C GLU A 237 -29.22 6.46 4.71
N GLY A 238 -29.84 5.38 4.24
CA GLY A 238 -29.75 4.94 2.85
C GLY A 238 -28.55 4.04 2.56
N ALA A 239 -27.73 3.70 3.56
CA ALA A 239 -26.69 2.67 3.50
C ALA A 239 -27.11 1.43 4.33
N PRO A 240 -26.74 0.20 3.90
CA PRO A 240 -27.00 -1.01 4.70
C PRO A 240 -26.20 -1.01 6.00
N GLU A 241 -26.86 -1.42 7.08
CA GLU A 241 -26.21 -1.79 8.33
C GLU A 241 -25.34 -3.04 8.06
N ASN A 242 -24.05 -2.98 8.40
CA ASN A 242 -23.05 -4.07 8.24
C ASN A 242 -22.54 -4.34 6.81
N ALA A 243 -22.53 -3.35 5.92
CA ALA A 243 -21.78 -3.49 4.67
C ALA A 243 -20.95 -2.26 4.32
N LEU A 244 -19.74 -2.51 3.81
CA LEU A 244 -18.94 -1.50 3.14
C LEU A 244 -19.69 -1.07 1.88
N SER A 245 -20.09 0.20 1.82
CA SER A 245 -20.74 0.76 0.63
C SER A 245 -19.71 1.50 -0.19
N THR A 246 -19.67 1.25 -1.50
CA THR A 246 -18.81 1.98 -2.42
C THR A 246 -19.60 2.47 -3.61
N ALA A 247 -19.25 3.66 -4.11
CA ALA A 247 -19.84 4.23 -5.30
C ALA A 247 -18.75 4.72 -6.26
N PHE A 248 -19.02 4.56 -7.55
CA PHE A 248 -18.21 5.11 -8.63
C PHE A 248 -19.05 6.15 -9.38
N GLY A 249 -18.87 7.42 -9.07
CA GLY A 249 -19.69 8.48 -9.65
C GLY A 249 -18.88 9.68 -10.17
N ARG A 250 -19.46 10.88 -10.04
CA ARG A 250 -18.91 12.13 -10.59
C ARG A 250 -17.53 12.44 -10.01
N GLU A 251 -17.32 12.13 -8.74
CA GLU A 251 -16.11 12.42 -7.95
C GLU A 251 -15.06 11.28 -7.97
N ARG A 252 -15.10 10.38 -8.96
CA ARG A 252 -14.15 9.26 -9.17
C ARG A 252 -14.43 8.02 -8.30
N PHE A 253 -14.42 8.11 -6.95
CA PHE A 253 -14.57 6.97 -6.03
C PHE A 253 -14.92 7.38 -4.59
N ALA A 254 -15.89 6.70 -3.97
CA ALA A 254 -16.26 6.87 -2.56
C ALA A 254 -16.45 5.54 -1.83
N LEU A 255 -16.14 5.53 -0.53
CA LEU A 255 -16.25 4.41 0.42
C LEU A 255 -16.93 4.89 1.70
N LEU A 256 -17.93 4.16 2.17
CA LEU A 256 -18.62 4.42 3.42
C LEU A 256 -18.51 3.21 4.33
N PHE A 257 -17.90 3.43 5.50
CA PHE A 257 -17.64 2.44 6.53
C PHE A 257 -18.60 2.65 7.72
N PRO A 258 -19.44 1.66 8.09
CA PRO A 258 -20.23 1.77 9.31
C PRO A 258 -19.31 1.68 10.54
N LEU A 259 -19.37 2.69 11.42
CA LEU A 259 -18.57 2.74 12.65
C LEU A 259 -19.36 2.31 13.89
N GLY A 260 -20.70 2.35 13.83
CA GLY A 260 -21.53 1.92 14.95
C GLY A 260 -23.03 2.11 14.70
N PRO A 261 -23.86 1.78 15.71
CA PRO A 261 -25.30 1.94 15.63
C PRO A 261 -25.72 3.40 15.47
N GLY A 262 -26.96 3.65 15.05
CA GLY A 262 -27.50 5.01 14.91
C GLY A 262 -26.98 5.77 13.69
N GLY A 263 -26.45 5.06 12.69
CA GLY A 263 -25.96 5.66 11.45
C GLY A 263 -24.64 6.43 11.64
N HIS A 264 -23.79 6.01 12.58
CA HIS A 264 -22.42 6.51 12.67
C HIS A 264 -21.56 5.84 11.58
N ALA A 265 -20.99 6.62 10.67
CA ALA A 265 -20.20 6.09 9.57
C ALA A 265 -19.08 7.04 9.14
N ARG A 266 -17.97 6.50 8.66
CA ARG A 266 -16.89 7.26 8.04
C ARG A 266 -16.97 7.17 6.53
N LEU A 267 -16.98 8.32 5.89
CA LEU A 267 -16.96 8.50 4.45
C LEU A 267 -15.54 8.85 4.00
N ILE A 268 -14.98 8.08 3.06
CA ILE A 268 -13.70 8.36 2.41
C ILE A 268 -13.93 8.46 0.91
N TRP A 269 -13.48 9.53 0.28
CA TRP A 269 -13.60 9.69 -1.17
C TRP A 269 -12.41 10.44 -1.75
N LEU A 270 -12.29 10.33 -3.07
CA LEU A 270 -11.34 11.13 -3.83
C LEU A 270 -12.01 12.40 -4.30
N HIS A 271 -11.25 13.49 -4.28
CA HIS A 271 -11.71 14.76 -4.79
C HIS A 271 -10.73 15.33 -5.82
N GLY A 272 -11.27 16.10 -6.77
CA GLY A 272 -10.52 16.65 -7.90
C GLY A 272 -9.64 17.86 -7.55
N GLN A 273 -10.00 18.62 -6.52
CA GLN A 273 -9.27 19.80 -6.05
C GLN A 273 -8.31 19.48 -4.90
N THR A 274 -7.23 20.26 -4.79
CA THR A 274 -6.19 20.10 -3.75
C THR A 274 -6.69 20.46 -2.34
N GLN A 275 -7.56 21.46 -2.23
CA GLN A 275 -8.19 21.92 -0.99
C GLN A 275 -9.65 22.24 -1.29
N PRO A 276 -10.54 21.26 -1.18
CA PRO A 276 -11.94 21.51 -1.47
C PRO A 276 -12.69 22.12 -0.30
N ASP A 277 -13.72 22.89 -0.63
CA ASP A 277 -14.74 23.28 0.32
C ASP A 277 -15.49 22.02 0.81
N GLN A 278 -15.73 21.94 2.13
CA GLN A 278 -16.36 20.79 2.77
C GLN A 278 -17.75 20.48 2.18
N GLU A 279 -18.59 21.51 1.99
CA GLU A 279 -19.97 21.34 1.55
C GLU A 279 -20.01 20.87 0.09
N GLU A 280 -19.17 21.47 -0.76
CA GLU A 280 -19.03 21.06 -2.16
C GLU A 280 -18.52 19.62 -2.29
N ALA A 281 -17.47 19.27 -1.53
CA ALA A 281 -16.87 17.94 -1.56
C ALA A 281 -17.85 16.85 -1.11
N LEU A 282 -18.61 17.11 -0.03
CA LEU A 282 -19.59 16.17 0.49
C LEU A 282 -20.80 16.01 -0.44
N ALA A 283 -21.24 17.07 -1.12
CA ALA A 283 -22.40 17.01 -2.00
C ALA A 283 -22.23 15.97 -3.11
N GLY A 284 -21.06 15.91 -3.73
CA GLY A 284 -20.73 14.93 -4.77
C GLY A 284 -20.72 13.49 -4.25
N ALA A 285 -20.00 13.24 -3.15
CA ALA A 285 -19.90 11.91 -2.56
C ALA A 285 -21.26 11.40 -2.02
N ARG A 286 -22.06 12.29 -1.41
CA ARG A 286 -23.41 12.00 -0.91
C ARG A 286 -24.34 11.57 -2.04
N ALA A 287 -24.31 12.29 -3.16
CA ALA A 287 -25.12 11.98 -4.34
C ALA A 287 -24.70 10.64 -4.97
N ASP A 288 -23.39 10.39 -5.08
CA ASP A 288 -22.85 9.15 -5.65
C ASP A 288 -23.23 7.92 -4.81
N LEU A 289 -23.22 8.03 -3.48
CA LEU A 289 -23.62 6.94 -2.57
C LEU A 289 -25.14 6.86 -2.35
N GLY A 290 -25.89 7.92 -2.64
CA GLY A 290 -27.33 8.01 -2.39
C GLY A 290 -27.66 7.94 -0.90
N ILE A 291 -26.89 8.66 -0.07
CA ILE A 291 -27.07 8.68 1.39
C ILE A 291 -27.62 10.02 1.87
N ARG A 292 -28.22 10.02 3.06
CA ARG A 292 -28.53 11.22 3.85
C ARG A 292 -27.81 11.10 5.19
N TYR A 293 -27.52 12.23 5.82
CA TYR A 293 -26.91 12.28 7.16
C TYR A 293 -27.45 13.51 7.88
N ARG A 294 -27.33 13.50 9.21
CA ARG A 294 -27.78 14.61 10.07
C ARG A 294 -26.66 15.60 10.34
N GLU A 295 -25.45 15.09 10.60
CA GLU A 295 -24.33 15.88 11.10
C GLU A 295 -23.00 15.35 10.57
N VAL A 296 -22.04 16.26 10.40
CA VAL A 296 -20.63 15.97 10.11
C VAL A 296 -19.83 16.22 11.38
N ALA A 297 -19.31 15.16 12.01
CA ALA A 297 -18.54 15.26 13.25
C ALA A 297 -17.13 15.79 13.00
N CYS A 298 -16.49 15.34 11.92
CA CYS A 298 -15.18 15.82 11.50
C CYS A 298 -15.04 15.76 9.98
N PHE A 299 -14.17 16.61 9.43
CA PHE A 299 -13.80 16.61 8.02
C PHE A 299 -12.30 16.88 7.89
N SER A 300 -11.62 16.13 7.03
CA SER A 300 -10.23 16.36 6.67
C SER A 300 -9.99 16.09 5.20
N ALA A 301 -9.10 16.87 4.58
CA ALA A 301 -8.63 16.66 3.23
C ALA A 301 -7.10 16.60 3.22
N TYR A 302 -6.54 15.54 2.67
CA TYR A 302 -5.09 15.35 2.62
C TYR A 302 -4.65 14.67 1.33
N ARG A 303 -3.42 14.97 0.92
CA ARG A 303 -2.75 14.26 -0.17
C ARG A 303 -2.12 12.98 0.36
N VAL A 304 -2.19 11.94 -0.46
CA VAL A 304 -1.60 10.66 -0.13
C VAL A 304 -0.23 10.55 -0.78
N HIS A 305 0.74 10.12 0.02
CA HIS A 305 2.11 9.86 -0.41
C HIS A 305 2.31 8.36 -0.54
N HIS A 306 2.99 7.93 -1.60
CA HIS A 306 3.41 6.56 -1.80
C HIS A 306 4.92 6.53 -1.72
N ARG A 307 5.46 6.12 -0.58
CA ARG A 307 6.90 6.20 -0.32
C ARG A 307 7.40 5.02 0.49
N VAL A 308 8.65 4.61 0.25
CA VAL A 308 9.36 3.56 0.98
C VAL A 308 10.75 4.06 1.34
N ALA A 309 11.21 3.76 2.54
CA ALA A 309 12.57 4.03 2.95
C ALA A 309 13.55 3.21 2.09
N THR A 310 14.68 3.82 1.73
CA THR A 310 15.74 3.14 0.98
C THR A 310 16.22 1.90 1.73
N HIS A 311 16.34 2.01 3.05
CA HIS A 311 16.64 0.95 4.00
C HIS A 311 15.67 0.97 5.18
N PHE A 312 15.38 -0.21 5.71
CA PHE A 312 14.61 -0.41 6.94
C PHE A 312 15.52 -0.57 8.15
N ARG A 313 16.83 -0.74 7.95
CA ARG A 313 17.82 -0.88 9.01
C ARG A 313 19.08 -0.08 8.72
N ARG A 314 19.66 0.48 9.78
CA ARG A 314 21.03 0.97 9.83
C ARG A 314 21.67 0.60 11.17
N GLY A 315 22.56 -0.38 11.16
CA GLY A 315 23.20 -0.89 12.37
C GLY A 315 22.16 -1.32 13.43
N PRO A 316 22.17 -0.73 14.64
CA PRO A 316 21.20 -1.03 15.69
C PRO A 316 19.85 -0.30 15.55
N VAL A 317 19.69 0.59 14.57
CA VAL A 317 18.48 1.40 14.38
C VAL A 317 17.64 0.86 13.22
N LEU A 318 16.35 0.64 13.45
CA LEU A 318 15.42 0.05 12.48
C LEU A 318 14.16 0.91 12.33
N LEU A 319 13.49 0.82 11.19
CA LEU A 319 12.23 1.50 10.89
C LEU A 319 11.10 0.50 10.71
N ALA A 320 9.89 0.82 11.18
CA ALA A 320 8.69 0.01 11.02
C ALA A 320 7.44 0.85 10.74
N GLY A 321 6.47 0.28 10.02
CA GLY A 321 5.22 0.95 9.67
C GLY A 321 5.44 2.24 8.86
N ASP A 322 4.66 3.28 9.13
CA ASP A 322 4.69 4.56 8.39
C ASP A 322 6.05 5.26 8.40
N ALA A 323 6.93 4.96 9.36
CA ALA A 323 8.31 5.45 9.34
C ALA A 323 9.12 4.84 8.18
N ALA A 324 8.82 3.58 7.83
CA ALA A 324 9.49 2.81 6.79
C ALA A 324 8.75 2.87 5.44
N HIS A 325 7.42 2.92 5.43
CA HIS A 325 6.63 2.98 4.19
C HIS A 325 5.25 3.61 4.41
N VAL A 326 4.83 4.45 3.46
CA VAL A 326 3.51 5.06 3.43
C VAL A 326 2.89 4.74 2.08
N HIS A 327 1.61 4.38 2.08
CA HIS A 327 0.91 4.03 0.85
C HIS A 327 -0.55 4.50 0.91
N SER A 328 -1.26 4.37 -0.21
CA SER A 328 -2.67 4.75 -0.29
C SER A 328 -3.55 4.05 0.74
N PRO A 329 -4.50 4.76 1.34
CA PRO A 329 -5.46 4.16 2.27
C PRO A 329 -6.40 3.15 1.57
N VAL A 330 -6.37 3.08 0.22
CA VAL A 330 -7.15 2.12 -0.56
C VAL A 330 -6.83 0.69 -0.13
N GLY A 331 -7.88 -0.04 0.26
CA GLY A 331 -7.76 -1.42 0.75
C GLY A 331 -7.45 -1.55 2.24
N GLY A 332 -7.22 -0.45 2.97
CA GLY A 332 -7.03 -0.45 4.42
C GLY A 332 -5.75 -1.14 4.90
N GLN A 333 -4.67 -1.11 4.11
CA GLN A 333 -3.51 -1.98 4.31
C GLN A 333 -2.39 -1.38 5.18
N GLY A 334 -2.39 -0.07 5.46
CA GLY A 334 -1.26 0.66 6.08
C GLY A 334 -0.96 0.20 7.49
N MET A 335 -1.90 0.47 8.38
CA MET A 335 -1.85 0.02 9.77
C MET A 335 -1.59 -1.49 9.87
N ASN A 336 -2.26 -2.30 9.05
CA ASN A 336 -2.10 -3.77 9.06
C ASN A 336 -0.68 -4.22 8.68
N THR A 337 -0.06 -3.56 7.71
CA THR A 337 1.32 -3.82 7.32
C THR A 337 2.29 -3.40 8.43
N GLY A 338 2.04 -2.25 9.05
CA GLY A 338 2.82 -1.78 10.20
C GLY A 338 2.74 -2.71 11.42
N LEU A 339 1.56 -3.21 11.76
CA LEU A 339 1.38 -4.22 12.81
C LEU A 339 2.19 -5.50 12.51
N GLN A 340 2.19 -5.95 11.26
CA GLN A 340 2.98 -7.11 10.82
C GLN A 340 4.49 -6.83 10.87
N ASP A 341 4.95 -5.62 10.49
CA ASP A 341 6.35 -5.23 10.61
C ASP A 341 6.81 -5.28 12.06
N ALA A 342 6.04 -4.65 12.95
CA ALA A 342 6.32 -4.58 14.37
C ALA A 342 6.37 -5.97 15.00
N HIS A 343 5.37 -6.81 14.74
CA HIS A 343 5.33 -8.18 15.22
C HIS A 343 6.56 -8.99 14.76
N HIS A 344 6.89 -8.90 13.47
CA HIS A 344 8.05 -9.59 12.92
C HIS A 344 9.37 -9.11 13.55
N LEU A 345 9.57 -7.80 13.61
CA LEU A 345 10.78 -7.20 14.15
C LEU A 345 10.95 -7.48 15.64
N ALA A 346 9.89 -7.36 16.42
CA ALA A 346 9.93 -7.59 17.86
C ALA A 346 10.30 -9.03 18.21
N HIS A 347 9.76 -10.03 17.51
CA HIS A 347 10.18 -11.42 17.70
C HIS A 347 11.65 -11.65 17.35
N LEU A 348 12.12 -11.07 16.23
CA LEU A 348 13.51 -11.18 15.81
C LEU A 348 14.46 -10.56 16.85
N LEU A 349 14.15 -9.36 17.34
CA LEU A 349 14.93 -8.70 18.39
C LEU A 349 14.87 -9.47 19.71
N ALA A 350 13.73 -10.05 20.06
CA ALA A 350 13.61 -10.89 21.26
C ALA A 350 14.46 -12.16 21.19
N ASP A 351 14.50 -12.82 20.04
CA ASP A 351 15.34 -14.01 19.85
C ASP A 351 16.84 -13.66 19.86
N ILE A 352 17.22 -12.50 19.32
CA ILE A 352 18.61 -12.02 19.34
C ILE A 352 19.05 -11.61 20.75
N THR A 353 18.25 -10.79 21.44
CA THR A 353 18.56 -10.31 22.81
C THR A 353 18.66 -11.46 23.82
N GLN A 354 17.96 -12.56 23.58
CA GLN A 354 17.98 -13.77 24.41
C GLN A 354 18.97 -14.83 23.92
N GLY A 355 19.80 -14.53 22.92
CA GLY A 355 20.86 -15.42 22.44
C GLY A 355 20.36 -16.65 21.67
N ARG A 356 19.09 -16.69 21.26
CA ARG A 356 18.53 -17.77 20.41
C ARG A 356 18.91 -17.61 18.95
N LEU A 357 19.14 -16.38 18.50
CA LEU A 357 19.61 -16.05 17.16
C LEU A 357 20.84 -15.16 17.23
N ALA A 358 21.75 -15.32 16.28
CA ALA A 358 22.85 -14.39 16.09
C ALA A 358 22.33 -13.02 15.59
N GLU A 359 23.02 -11.93 15.93
CA GLU A 359 22.65 -10.58 15.49
C GLU A 359 22.65 -10.41 13.95
N THR A 360 23.40 -11.26 13.24
CA THR A 360 23.36 -11.33 11.77
C THR A 360 21.97 -11.63 11.23
N ALA A 361 21.12 -12.33 12.00
CA ALA A 361 19.73 -12.60 11.65
C ALA A 361 18.90 -11.32 11.49
N LEU A 362 19.31 -10.19 12.09
CA LEU A 362 18.62 -8.91 11.98
C LEU A 362 18.58 -8.38 10.53
N ALA A 363 19.48 -8.83 9.65
CA ALA A 363 19.45 -8.52 8.22
C ALA A 363 18.18 -9.09 7.53
N ARG A 364 17.57 -10.13 8.10
CA ARG A 364 16.34 -10.73 7.58
C ARG A 364 15.16 -9.77 7.62
N TYR A 365 15.10 -8.86 8.59
CA TYR A 365 13.98 -7.95 8.72
C TYR A 365 13.77 -7.10 7.46
N GLU A 366 14.80 -6.39 7.00
CA GLU A 366 14.74 -5.62 5.77
C GLU A 366 14.50 -6.52 4.55
N ALA A 367 15.21 -7.65 4.50
CA ALA A 367 15.12 -8.59 3.38
C ALA A 367 13.70 -9.18 3.22
N GLU A 368 12.97 -9.37 4.31
CA GLU A 368 11.65 -9.97 4.30
C GLU A 368 10.53 -8.92 4.23
N ARG A 369 10.69 -7.75 4.88
CA ARG A 369 9.61 -6.76 5.02
C ARG A 369 9.61 -5.66 3.96
N ARG A 370 10.78 -5.20 3.51
CA ARG A 370 10.85 -4.16 2.47
C ARG A 370 10.23 -4.60 1.14
N PRO A 371 10.41 -5.84 0.66
CA PRO A 371 9.72 -6.32 -0.54
C PRO A 371 8.19 -6.31 -0.42
N VAL A 372 7.65 -6.60 0.77
CA VAL A 372 6.20 -6.56 1.02
C VAL A 372 5.67 -5.13 0.82
N ALA A 373 6.34 -4.13 1.39
CA ALA A 373 5.98 -2.72 1.20
C ALA A 373 6.05 -2.27 -0.27
N LEU A 374 7.09 -2.70 -1.00
CA LEU A 374 7.24 -2.39 -2.42
C LEU A 374 6.16 -3.04 -3.29
N ILE A 375 5.81 -4.31 -3.03
CA ILE A 375 4.73 -5.01 -3.74
C ILE A 375 3.40 -4.31 -3.45
N LEU A 376 3.16 -3.95 -2.19
CA LEU A 376 1.92 -3.29 -1.76
C LEU A 376 1.70 -1.98 -2.51
N ILE A 377 2.70 -1.09 -2.50
CA ILE A 377 2.63 0.18 -3.22
C ILE A 377 2.39 -0.05 -4.71
N ARG A 378 3.10 -0.99 -5.34
CA ARG A 378 2.91 -1.27 -6.78
C ARG A 378 1.51 -1.77 -7.11
N VAL A 379 0.95 -2.66 -6.28
CA VAL A 379 -0.41 -3.19 -6.47
C VAL A 379 -1.45 -2.09 -6.25
N THR A 380 -1.29 -1.29 -5.19
CA THR A 380 -2.20 -0.18 -4.91
C THR A 380 -2.12 0.91 -5.96
N ASP A 381 -0.94 1.31 -6.43
CA ASP A 381 -0.76 2.35 -7.46
C ASP A 381 -1.38 1.94 -8.79
N ARG A 382 -1.31 0.65 -9.14
CA ARG A 382 -1.89 0.14 -10.38
C ARG A 382 -3.42 0.07 -10.30
N ALA A 383 -3.96 -0.45 -9.19
CA ALA A 383 -5.40 -0.48 -8.97
C ALA A 383 -5.98 0.95 -8.88
N PHE A 384 -5.30 1.82 -8.15
CA PHE A 384 -5.66 3.22 -7.99
C PHE A 384 -5.53 4.00 -9.30
N GLY A 385 -4.44 3.81 -10.05
CA GLY A 385 -4.23 4.45 -11.34
C GLY A 385 -5.33 4.16 -12.37
N LEU A 386 -5.87 2.94 -12.38
CA LEU A 386 -7.02 2.55 -13.23
C LEU A 386 -8.33 3.22 -12.79
N ILE A 387 -8.47 3.56 -11.51
CA ILE A 387 -9.65 4.22 -10.94
C ILE A 387 -9.54 5.75 -11.07
N VAL A 388 -8.32 6.31 -11.00
CA VAL A 388 -8.08 7.73 -10.70
C VAL A 388 -7.44 8.52 -11.85
N ARG A 389 -6.57 7.91 -12.68
CA ARG A 389 -5.80 8.69 -13.68
C ARG A 389 -6.69 9.16 -14.85
N PRO A 390 -6.62 10.44 -15.24
CA PRO A 390 -7.35 10.94 -16.39
C PRO A 390 -6.73 10.43 -17.70
N GLY A 391 -7.48 9.63 -18.45
CA GLY A 391 -7.22 9.39 -19.88
C GLY A 391 -7.85 10.51 -20.72
N ARG A 392 -7.24 10.84 -21.87
CA ARG A 392 -7.69 11.88 -22.83
C ARG A 392 -9.05 11.61 -23.51
N GLY A 393 -9.83 10.64 -23.04
CA GLY A 393 -11.11 10.21 -23.63
C GLY A 393 -12.33 10.93 -23.06
N THR A 394 -13.44 10.88 -23.79
CA THR A 394 -14.71 11.54 -23.43
C THR A 394 -15.25 11.03 -22.08
N ALA A 395 -15.67 11.95 -21.21
CA ALA A 395 -16.09 11.68 -19.83
C ALA A 395 -17.24 10.65 -19.72
N PHE A 396 -18.08 10.56 -20.75
CA PHE A 396 -19.19 9.61 -20.86
C PHE A 396 -18.72 8.16 -21.02
N LEU A 397 -17.80 7.90 -21.96
CA LEU A 397 -17.26 6.55 -22.19
C LEU A 397 -16.53 6.01 -20.95
N ARG A 398 -15.86 6.91 -20.22
CA ARG A 398 -15.19 6.64 -18.94
C ARG A 398 -16.15 6.22 -17.82
N ARG A 399 -17.35 6.80 -17.74
CA ARG A 399 -18.35 6.43 -16.73
C ARG A 399 -18.85 5.01 -16.97
N ARG A 400 -19.23 4.71 -18.20
CA ARG A 400 -19.73 3.38 -18.60
C ARG A 400 -18.66 2.29 -18.45
N ALA A 401 -17.41 2.60 -18.81
CA ALA A 401 -16.29 1.67 -18.64
C ALA A 401 -16.01 1.37 -17.15
N ARG A 402 -16.08 2.36 -16.26
CA ARG A 402 -15.90 2.17 -14.80
C ARG A 402 -16.99 1.27 -14.20
N ASP A 403 -18.25 1.50 -14.55
CA ASP A 403 -19.37 0.66 -14.08
C ASP A 403 -19.17 -0.80 -14.50
N VAL A 404 -18.78 -1.03 -15.76
CA VAL A 404 -18.48 -2.36 -16.30
C VAL A 404 -17.27 -2.98 -15.61
N LEU A 405 -16.19 -2.20 -15.39
CA LEU A 405 -14.98 -2.69 -14.73
C LEU A 405 -15.24 -3.07 -13.26
N ALA A 406 -16.05 -2.31 -12.54
CA ALA A 406 -16.43 -2.60 -11.16
C ALA A 406 -17.26 -3.90 -11.06
N VAL A 407 -18.23 -4.08 -11.97
CA VAL A 407 -19.01 -5.33 -12.06
C VAL A 407 -18.12 -6.51 -12.45
N LEU A 408 -17.18 -6.31 -13.39
CA LEU A 408 -16.22 -7.34 -13.78
C LEU A 408 -15.26 -7.70 -12.64
N ALA A 409 -14.75 -6.71 -11.89
CA ALA A 409 -13.91 -6.93 -10.73
C ALA A 409 -14.64 -7.77 -9.67
N LEU A 410 -15.92 -7.49 -9.41
CA LEU A 410 -16.74 -8.33 -8.53
C LEU A 410 -16.95 -9.74 -9.08
N ARG A 411 -17.14 -9.91 -10.40
CA ARG A 411 -17.24 -11.24 -11.03
C ARG A 411 -15.94 -12.02 -10.94
N VAL A 412 -14.80 -11.37 -11.11
CA VAL A 412 -13.47 -11.97 -10.91
C VAL A 412 -13.28 -12.36 -9.44
N LEU A 413 -13.67 -11.48 -8.51
CA LEU A 413 -13.67 -11.78 -7.08
C LEU A 413 -14.64 -12.92 -6.73
N ALA A 414 -15.73 -13.05 -7.48
CA ALA A 414 -16.69 -14.13 -7.36
C ALA A 414 -16.25 -15.43 -8.09
N SER A 415 -15.18 -15.39 -8.89
CA SER A 415 -14.66 -16.55 -9.63
C SER A 415 -13.73 -17.44 -8.77
N ARG A 416 -13.12 -18.46 -9.38
CA ARG A 416 -12.07 -19.30 -8.76
C ARG A 416 -10.80 -18.53 -8.38
N ALA A 417 -10.55 -17.36 -8.97
CA ALA A 417 -9.46 -16.46 -8.57
C ALA A 417 -9.78 -15.66 -7.28
N GLY A 418 -11.03 -15.69 -6.82
CA GLY A 418 -11.53 -14.92 -5.68
C GLY A 418 -10.76 -15.15 -4.37
N PRO A 419 -10.58 -16.40 -3.91
CA PRO A 419 -9.83 -16.68 -2.67
C PRO A 419 -8.39 -16.15 -2.71
N TYR A 420 -7.73 -16.22 -3.88
CA TYR A 420 -6.39 -15.69 -4.06
C TYR A 420 -6.32 -14.17 -3.88
N LEU A 421 -7.21 -13.43 -4.52
CA LEU A 421 -7.31 -11.98 -4.36
C LEU A 421 -7.74 -11.59 -2.94
N ALA A 422 -8.61 -12.39 -2.33
CA ALA A 422 -9.03 -12.20 -0.95
C ALA A 422 -7.85 -12.36 0.02
N GLY A 423 -6.94 -13.29 -0.23
CA GLY A 423 -5.73 -13.49 0.57
C GLY A 423 -4.66 -12.41 0.41
N LEU A 424 -4.54 -11.80 -0.76
CA LEU A 424 -3.68 -10.63 -0.94
C LEU A 424 -4.22 -9.41 -0.18
N LEU A 425 -5.53 -9.17 -0.25
CA LEU A 425 -6.20 -8.08 0.46
C LEU A 425 -6.22 -8.29 1.98
N GLY A 426 -6.42 -9.53 2.43
CA GLY A 426 -6.33 -9.95 3.82
C GLY A 426 -4.89 -10.08 4.35
N GLN A 427 -3.89 -9.97 3.47
CA GLN A 427 -2.45 -10.05 3.74
C GLN A 427 -1.95 -11.39 4.32
N TYR A 428 -2.79 -12.43 4.37
CA TYR A 428 -2.40 -13.75 4.87
C TYR A 428 -1.69 -14.63 3.83
N ARG A 429 -1.62 -14.18 2.56
CA ARG A 429 -0.81 -14.82 1.50
C ARG A 429 0.56 -14.18 1.30
N ASN A 430 0.99 -13.33 2.24
CA ASN A 430 2.37 -12.85 2.27
C ASN A 430 3.28 -14.03 2.67
N HIS A 431 3.89 -14.68 1.67
CA HIS A 431 4.82 -15.77 1.89
C HIS A 431 6.23 -15.22 2.13
N TYR A 432 6.77 -15.48 3.31
CA TYR A 432 8.19 -15.23 3.61
C TYR A 432 8.99 -16.43 3.08
N HIS A 433 9.80 -16.20 2.04
CA HIS A 433 10.74 -17.21 1.63
C HIS A 433 11.92 -17.20 2.61
N PRO A 434 12.35 -18.37 3.14
CA PRO A 434 13.57 -18.43 3.94
C PRO A 434 14.71 -17.95 3.05
N VAL A 435 15.35 -16.85 3.45
CA VAL A 435 16.60 -16.39 2.83
C VAL A 435 17.72 -17.19 3.49
N PRO A 436 18.38 -18.14 2.80
CA PRO A 436 19.50 -18.86 3.38
C PRO A 436 20.61 -17.87 3.76
N GLU A 437 21.25 -18.09 4.91
CA GLU A 437 22.36 -17.25 5.37
C GLU A 437 23.41 -17.06 4.28
N GLY A 438 23.82 -15.81 4.06
CA GLY A 438 24.86 -15.46 3.08
C GLY A 438 24.38 -15.28 1.63
N ARG A 439 23.10 -15.49 1.30
CA ARG A 439 22.57 -15.10 -0.02
C ARG A 439 22.00 -13.67 0.02
N LEU A 440 22.57 -12.84 -0.85
CA LEU A 440 21.96 -11.61 -1.33
C LEU A 440 20.48 -11.85 -1.66
N LEU A 441 19.61 -10.90 -1.27
CA LEU A 441 18.23 -10.80 -1.73
C LEU A 441 18.14 -11.23 -3.21
N PRO A 442 17.09 -11.95 -3.64
CA PRO A 442 16.95 -12.30 -5.05
C PRO A 442 17.14 -11.07 -5.94
N ARG A 443 17.77 -11.19 -7.12
CA ARG A 443 18.06 -10.03 -7.99
C ARG A 443 16.85 -9.11 -8.19
N TRP A 444 15.62 -9.62 -8.15
CA TRP A 444 14.39 -8.83 -8.24
C TRP A 444 14.04 -7.95 -7.01
N ALA A 445 14.57 -8.29 -5.83
CA ALA A 445 14.44 -7.53 -4.59
C ALA A 445 15.62 -6.55 -4.38
N GLN A 446 16.72 -6.76 -5.11
CA GLN A 446 17.90 -5.87 -5.13
C GLN A 446 17.85 -4.85 -6.25
N ASP A 447 17.41 -5.27 -7.44
CA ASP A 447 17.16 -4.36 -8.55
C ASP A 447 15.75 -3.78 -8.41
N ALA A 448 15.69 -2.50 -8.06
CA ALA A 448 14.56 -1.65 -8.43
C ALA A 448 14.29 -1.73 -9.96
N GLY A 449 15.27 -2.13 -10.77
CA GLY A 449 15.25 -2.21 -12.23
C GLY A 449 14.44 -3.35 -12.85
N PHE A 450 14.44 -4.58 -12.33
CA PHE A 450 13.84 -5.73 -13.06
C PHE A 450 12.31 -5.60 -13.24
N PHE A 451 11.61 -5.10 -12.22
CA PHE A 451 10.17 -4.85 -12.29
C PHE A 451 9.82 -3.43 -12.78
N ARG A 452 10.74 -2.46 -12.64
CA ARG A 452 10.64 -1.14 -13.32
C ARG A 452 10.73 -1.34 -14.83
N ALA A 453 11.64 -2.15 -15.34
CA ALA A 453 11.72 -2.49 -16.76
C ALA A 453 10.51 -3.27 -17.28
N MET A 454 9.82 -4.03 -16.43
CA MET A 454 8.63 -4.77 -16.86
C MET A 454 7.36 -3.90 -16.96
N PHE A 455 7.29 -2.76 -16.24
CA PHE A 455 6.05 -1.97 -16.12
C PHE A 455 6.23 -0.44 -15.93
N ASP A 456 7.42 0.12 -16.15
CA ASP A 456 7.66 1.56 -16.29
C ASP A 456 7.14 2.01 -17.66
N TYR A 457 6.10 2.85 -17.63
CA TYR A 457 5.52 3.48 -18.82
C TYR A 457 6.22 4.82 -19.14
N SER A 458 7.44 5.05 -18.66
CA SER A 458 8.28 6.08 -19.27
C SER A 458 8.60 5.68 -20.72
N PHE A 459 8.39 6.59 -21.66
CA PHE A 459 8.55 6.36 -23.09
C PHE A 459 9.95 5.83 -23.47
N GLN A 460 10.95 6.02 -22.58
CA GLN A 460 12.32 5.51 -22.76
C GLN A 460 12.49 4.01 -22.46
N HIS A 461 11.67 3.39 -21.59
CA HIS A 461 11.68 1.93 -21.34
C HIS A 461 10.60 1.14 -22.10
N PHE A 462 9.73 1.85 -22.82
CA PHE A 462 8.58 1.31 -23.59
C PHE A 462 8.96 0.26 -24.66
N MET A 463 10.24 0.14 -25.02
CA MET A 463 10.72 -0.59 -26.19
C MET A 463 11.39 -1.94 -25.89
N THR A 464 11.53 -2.36 -24.63
CA THR A 464 12.21 -3.62 -24.28
C THR A 464 11.23 -4.80 -24.17
N VAL A 465 10.95 -5.40 -25.33
CA VAL A 465 10.67 -6.83 -25.57
C VAL A 465 9.87 -7.55 -24.48
N ARG A 466 8.56 -7.31 -24.39
CA ARG A 466 7.54 -8.21 -23.77
C ARG A 466 6.08 -7.77 -23.96
N PHE A 467 5.81 -6.49 -24.26
CA PHE A 467 4.46 -6.01 -24.57
C PHE A 467 3.94 -6.45 -25.94
N SER A 468 4.83 -6.68 -26.92
CA SER A 468 4.43 -7.24 -28.22
C SER A 468 3.75 -8.60 -28.06
N SER A 469 4.31 -9.49 -27.22
CA SER A 469 3.70 -10.78 -26.89
C SER A 469 2.31 -10.63 -26.27
N PHE A 470 2.12 -9.65 -25.37
CA PHE A 470 0.81 -9.36 -24.78
C PHE A 470 -0.19 -8.82 -25.82
N LEU A 471 0.23 -7.89 -26.69
CA LEU A 471 -0.59 -7.37 -27.78
C LEU A 471 -0.97 -8.47 -28.77
N TYR A 472 -0.05 -9.39 -29.08
CA TYR A 472 -0.35 -10.54 -29.93
C TYR A 472 -1.40 -11.45 -29.27
N VAL A 473 -1.24 -11.80 -27.99
CA VAL A 473 -2.22 -12.62 -27.28
C VAL A 473 -3.59 -11.93 -27.25
N LEU A 474 -3.64 -10.63 -26.92
CA LEU A 474 -4.88 -9.86 -26.92
C LEU A 474 -5.52 -9.79 -28.31
N ALA A 475 -4.72 -9.57 -29.35
CA ALA A 475 -5.21 -9.50 -30.72
C ALA A 475 -5.72 -10.87 -31.20
N PHE A 476 -5.07 -11.98 -30.84
CA PHE A 476 -5.56 -13.34 -31.10
C PHE A 476 -6.90 -13.61 -30.40
N VAL A 477 -7.07 -13.16 -29.15
CA VAL A 477 -8.34 -13.28 -28.42
C VAL A 477 -9.44 -12.46 -29.10
N VAL A 478 -9.17 -11.22 -29.48
CA VAL A 478 -10.14 -10.36 -30.20
C VAL A 478 -10.50 -10.96 -31.56
N ALA A 479 -9.52 -11.49 -32.30
CA ALA A 479 -9.72 -12.17 -33.58
C ALA A 479 -10.61 -13.42 -33.43
N GLY A 480 -10.41 -14.22 -32.37
CA GLY A 480 -11.23 -15.37 -32.05
C GLY A 480 -12.67 -14.99 -31.69
N LEU A 481 -12.86 -13.93 -30.88
CA LEU A 481 -14.18 -13.41 -30.54
C LEU A 481 -14.93 -12.86 -31.76
N TYR A 482 -14.22 -12.18 -32.66
CA TYR A 482 -14.79 -11.69 -33.92
C TYR A 482 -15.22 -12.85 -34.83
N TRP A 483 -14.41 -13.91 -34.92
CA TRP A 483 -14.77 -15.10 -35.69
C TRP A 483 -16.01 -15.82 -35.12
N LEU A 484 -16.08 -15.98 -33.79
CA LEU A 484 -17.27 -16.50 -33.11
C LEU A 484 -18.52 -15.66 -33.38
N ALA A 485 -18.37 -14.33 -33.44
CA ALA A 485 -19.46 -13.43 -33.81
C ALA A 485 -19.92 -13.65 -35.26
N GLN A 486 -19.02 -13.91 -36.19
CA GLN A 486 -19.35 -14.26 -37.58
C GLN A 486 -20.10 -15.59 -37.67
N ILE A 487 -19.67 -16.62 -36.93
CA ILE A 487 -20.38 -17.91 -36.86
C ILE A 487 -21.81 -17.72 -36.33
N ARG A 488 -21.99 -16.91 -35.28
CA ARG A 488 -23.32 -16.57 -34.75
C ARG A 488 -24.18 -15.85 -35.79
N THR A 489 -23.61 -14.90 -36.54
CA THR A 489 -24.32 -14.19 -37.60
C THR A 489 -24.71 -15.14 -38.74
N GLY A 490 -23.81 -16.04 -39.16
CA GLY A 490 -24.11 -17.08 -40.15
C GLY A 490 -25.22 -18.02 -39.70
N LEU A 491 -25.26 -18.39 -38.42
CA LEU A 491 -26.35 -19.19 -37.84
C LEU A 491 -27.69 -18.44 -37.90
N LEU A 492 -27.74 -17.18 -37.47
CA LEU A 492 -28.96 -16.37 -37.50
C LEU A 492 -29.45 -16.12 -38.94
N MET A 493 -28.53 -15.88 -39.87
CA MET A 493 -28.83 -15.69 -41.28
C MET A 493 -29.33 -16.98 -41.93
N GLY A 494 -28.85 -18.15 -41.50
CA GLY A 494 -29.33 -19.45 -41.95
C GLY A 494 -30.80 -19.69 -41.60
N PHE A 495 -31.26 -19.24 -40.42
CA PHE A 495 -32.68 -19.23 -40.08
C PHE A 495 -33.48 -18.18 -40.85
N ALA A 496 -32.91 -16.98 -41.06
CA ALA A 496 -33.58 -15.91 -41.79
C ALA A 496 -33.79 -16.24 -43.28
N LEU A 497 -32.83 -16.92 -43.91
CA LEU A 497 -32.85 -17.30 -45.34
C LEU A 497 -33.42 -18.69 -45.60
N GLY A 498 -33.67 -19.49 -44.55
CA GLY A 498 -34.31 -20.79 -44.65
C GLY A 498 -35.84 -20.73 -44.61
N ALA A 499 -36.42 -19.55 -44.39
CA ALA A 499 -37.86 -19.34 -44.48
C ALA A 499 -38.30 -19.34 -45.96
N ASP A 500 -39.17 -20.27 -46.32
CA ASP A 500 -39.69 -20.40 -47.68
C ASP A 500 -40.78 -19.35 -47.93
N MET A 501 -40.54 -18.43 -48.87
CA MET A 501 -41.37 -17.24 -49.09
C MET A 501 -42.79 -17.53 -49.60
N TRP A 502 -43.05 -18.75 -50.09
CA TRP A 502 -44.34 -19.13 -50.69
C TRP A 502 -45.18 -20.09 -49.82
N THR A 503 -44.56 -20.86 -48.93
CA THR A 503 -45.23 -21.91 -48.13
C THR A 503 -45.32 -21.57 -46.64
N GLY A 504 -44.51 -20.63 -46.14
CA GLY A 504 -44.51 -20.21 -44.74
C GLY A 504 -43.87 -21.21 -43.76
N GLU A 505 -43.32 -22.33 -44.25
CA GLU A 505 -42.59 -23.28 -43.42
C GLU A 505 -41.18 -22.76 -43.07
N GLN A 506 -40.81 -22.85 -41.79
CA GLN A 506 -39.49 -22.45 -41.32
C GLN A 506 -38.46 -23.56 -41.60
N GLY A 507 -37.64 -23.39 -42.63
CA GLY A 507 -36.45 -24.20 -42.87
C GLY A 507 -35.17 -23.54 -42.35
N PHE A 508 -34.06 -24.27 -42.36
CA PHE A 508 -32.72 -23.74 -42.08
C PHE A 508 -31.84 -23.87 -43.32
N ASN A 509 -31.31 -22.75 -43.81
CA ASN A 509 -30.31 -22.74 -44.87
C ASN A 509 -28.91 -22.84 -44.24
N PRO A 510 -28.16 -23.95 -44.44
CA PRO A 510 -26.85 -24.13 -43.80
C PRO A 510 -25.73 -23.32 -44.46
N VAL A 511 -25.94 -22.79 -45.67
CA VAL A 511 -24.89 -22.14 -46.46
C VAL A 511 -24.23 -20.95 -45.73
N PRO A 512 -24.97 -20.00 -45.13
CA PRO A 512 -24.36 -18.87 -44.42
C PRO A 512 -23.53 -19.29 -43.20
N LEU A 513 -23.95 -20.35 -42.50
CA LEU A 513 -23.21 -20.90 -41.36
C LEU A 513 -21.91 -21.58 -41.83
N ILE A 514 -21.99 -22.39 -42.89
CA ILE A 514 -20.81 -23.05 -43.48
C ILE A 514 -19.79 -22.01 -43.95
N LEU A 515 -20.24 -20.95 -44.63
CA LEU A 515 -19.35 -19.85 -45.07
C LEU A 515 -18.72 -19.10 -43.89
N ALA A 516 -19.46 -18.85 -42.82
CA ALA A 516 -18.92 -18.19 -41.63
C ALA A 516 -17.88 -19.04 -40.88
N ILE A 517 -18.05 -20.37 -40.86
CA ILE A 517 -17.07 -21.31 -40.29
C ILE A 517 -15.81 -21.35 -41.16
N LEU A 518 -15.97 -21.55 -42.47
CA LEU A 518 -14.84 -21.75 -43.39
C LEU A 518 -14.04 -20.47 -43.66
N PHE A 519 -14.69 -19.30 -43.70
CA PHE A 519 -14.07 -18.05 -44.16
C PHE A 519 -14.21 -16.88 -43.19
N GLY A 520 -15.02 -16.98 -42.13
CA GLY A 520 -15.25 -15.88 -41.18
C GLY A 520 -14.01 -15.46 -40.38
N TRP A 521 -12.94 -16.25 -40.42
CA TRP A 521 -11.65 -15.93 -39.77
C TRP A 521 -10.75 -15.03 -40.64
N VAL A 522 -11.00 -14.94 -41.96
CA VAL A 522 -10.13 -14.22 -42.91
C VAL A 522 -10.00 -12.72 -42.55
N PRO A 523 -11.09 -11.98 -42.25
CA PRO A 523 -10.98 -10.58 -41.83
C PRO A 523 -10.18 -10.40 -40.52
N SER A 524 -10.30 -11.35 -39.59
CA SER A 524 -9.57 -11.33 -38.32
C SER A 524 -8.06 -11.49 -38.54
N VAL A 525 -7.65 -12.36 -39.47
CA VAL A 525 -6.24 -12.57 -39.83
C VAL A 525 -5.66 -11.35 -40.55
N ILE A 526 -6.42 -10.72 -41.44
CA ILE A 526 -6.00 -9.47 -42.10
C ILE A 526 -5.78 -8.36 -41.07
N LEU A 527 -6.68 -8.21 -40.10
CA LEU A 527 -6.54 -7.25 -39.00
C LEU A 527 -5.28 -7.52 -38.16
N LEU A 528 -5.00 -8.79 -37.85
CA LEU A 528 -3.79 -9.20 -37.11
C LEU A 528 -2.51 -8.83 -37.87
N ILE A 529 -2.48 -9.08 -39.19
CA ILE A 529 -1.34 -8.72 -40.04
C ILE A 529 -1.16 -7.20 -40.08
N GLY A 530 -2.24 -6.44 -40.23
CA GLY A 530 -2.20 -4.97 -40.23
C GLY A 530 -1.69 -4.39 -38.90
N LEU A 531 -2.15 -4.95 -37.77
CA LEU A 531 -1.70 -4.55 -36.44
C LEU A 531 -0.20 -4.84 -36.25
N ARG A 532 0.26 -6.01 -36.72
CA ARG A 532 1.67 -6.40 -36.68
C ARG A 532 2.55 -5.44 -37.48
N LEU A 533 2.19 -5.18 -38.73
CA LEU A 533 2.93 -4.28 -39.61
C LEU A 533 2.96 -2.85 -39.06
N GLY A 534 1.85 -2.36 -38.50
CA GLY A 534 1.78 -1.04 -37.86
C GLY A 534 2.69 -0.94 -36.63
N LEU A 535 2.78 -2.00 -35.84
CA LEU A 535 3.66 -2.06 -34.66
C LEU A 535 5.14 -2.11 -35.08
N GLU A 536 5.49 -2.93 -36.08
CA GLU A 536 6.84 -3.01 -36.64
C GLU A 536 7.28 -1.65 -37.24
N PHE A 537 6.36 -0.96 -37.94
CA PHE A 537 6.60 0.38 -38.48
C PHE A 537 6.84 1.41 -37.36
N ALA A 538 5.98 1.45 -36.33
CA ALA A 538 6.14 2.38 -35.20
C ALA A 538 7.47 2.15 -34.46
N VAL A 539 7.86 0.89 -34.25
CA VAL A 539 9.14 0.52 -33.65
C VAL A 539 10.32 0.99 -34.50
N ALA A 540 10.23 0.84 -35.82
CA ALA A 540 11.25 1.31 -36.75
C ALA A 540 11.37 2.85 -36.72
N THR A 541 10.25 3.59 -36.75
CA THR A 541 10.25 5.06 -36.70
C THR A 541 10.88 5.58 -35.40
N VAL A 542 10.55 4.97 -34.26
CA VAL A 542 11.12 5.35 -32.95
C VAL A 542 12.63 5.07 -32.89
N ARG A 543 13.09 3.91 -33.38
CA ARG A 543 14.52 3.61 -33.45
C ARG A 543 15.27 4.58 -34.34
N THR A 544 14.71 4.96 -35.49
CA THR A 544 15.30 5.96 -36.37
C THR A 544 15.40 7.31 -35.66
N ALA A 545 14.34 7.78 -35.00
CA ALA A 545 14.34 9.03 -34.25
C ALA A 545 15.37 9.05 -33.11
N GLN A 546 15.52 7.94 -32.38
CA GLN A 546 16.52 7.79 -31.32
C GLN A 546 17.96 7.82 -31.87
N ASN A 547 18.19 7.17 -33.00
CA ASN A 547 19.51 7.18 -33.66
C ASN A 547 19.84 8.59 -34.19
N THR A 548 18.87 9.30 -34.75
CA THR A 548 19.05 10.70 -35.19
C THR A 548 19.32 11.64 -34.01
N ALA A 549 18.63 11.48 -32.88
CA ALA A 549 18.88 12.26 -31.67
C ALA A 549 20.29 12.01 -31.10
N ARG A 550 20.72 10.74 -31.03
CA ARG A 550 22.09 10.40 -30.58
C ARG A 550 23.17 10.96 -31.50
N LEU A 551 22.94 10.98 -32.81
CA LEU A 551 23.86 11.58 -33.77
C LEU A 551 23.89 13.11 -33.65
N ALA A 552 22.76 13.75 -33.35
CA ALA A 552 22.68 15.20 -33.11
C ALA A 552 23.39 15.61 -31.81
N ASP A 553 23.23 14.82 -30.74
CA ASP A 553 23.91 15.05 -29.46
C ASP A 553 25.44 14.84 -29.56
N ALA A 554 25.87 13.82 -30.33
CA ALA A 554 27.28 13.59 -30.59
C ALA A 554 27.93 14.68 -31.46
N ALA A 555 27.13 15.41 -32.25
CA ALA A 555 27.62 16.49 -33.11
C ALA A 555 27.74 17.85 -32.39
N ASN A 556 27.28 17.99 -31.14
CA ASN A 556 27.28 19.29 -30.45
C ASN A 556 27.52 19.19 -28.92
N PRO A 557 28.74 18.85 -28.47
CA PRO A 557 29.06 18.56 -27.06
C PRO A 557 29.06 19.78 -26.11
N GLY A 558 28.71 20.98 -26.57
CA GLY A 558 28.93 22.25 -25.85
C GLY A 558 27.71 22.92 -25.20
N ARG A 559 26.51 22.32 -25.22
CA ARG A 559 25.32 22.92 -24.57
C ARG A 559 24.68 21.94 -23.61
N GLY A 560 24.98 22.07 -22.32
CA GLY A 560 24.31 21.26 -21.31
C GLY A 560 24.66 21.52 -19.86
N ILE A 561 24.80 22.78 -19.42
CA ILE A 561 24.41 23.22 -18.06
C ILE A 561 23.94 24.67 -18.15
N ALA A 562 22.63 24.87 -18.05
CA ALA A 562 21.96 26.08 -17.57
C ALA A 562 20.57 25.70 -17.07
#